data_AF-A0A1G4U4G2-F1
#
_entry.id   AF-A0A1G4U4G2-F1
#
_cell.length_a   1.000
_cell.length_b   1.000
_cell.length_c   1.000
_cell.angle_alpha   90.00
_cell.angle_beta   90.00
_cell.angle_gamma   90.00
#
_symmetry.space_group_name_H-M   'P 1'
#
loop_
_entity.id
_entity.type
_entity.pdbx_description
1 polymer ?
#
loop_
_entity_poly.entity_id
_entity_poly.type
_entity_poly.pdbx_seq_one_letter_code
_entity_poly.pdbx_strand_id
1 'polypeptide(L)'
;MLRAKRDRLGGEPGKAIPSLGEIEGRMMILELVAVTALTRLLRLHDPQERSALMEALRHAVDRKCRDAKLSGADISSAEKYAEELLKSAQEQAEDLDAIRDAST
;
A
#
# COMPACT_ATOMS: atom_id res chain seq x y z
N MET A 1 -11.46 -32.29 5.89
CA MET A 1 -11.23 -31.71 4.54
C MET A 1 -12.26 -30.61 4.26
N LEU A 2 -11.96 -29.35 4.61
CA LEU A 2 -12.87 -28.19 4.39
C LEU A 2 -12.46 -27.30 3.20
N ARG A 3 -11.33 -27.59 2.54
CA ARG A 3 -10.83 -26.80 1.39
C ARG A 3 -11.51 -27.16 0.06
N ALA A 4 -11.79 -28.45 -0.18
CA ALA A 4 -12.35 -28.94 -1.45
C ALA A 4 -13.79 -28.47 -1.78
N LYS A 5 -14.50 -27.82 -0.84
CA LYS A 5 -15.86 -27.33 -1.06
C LYS A 5 -15.92 -25.87 -1.55
N ARG A 6 -14.85 -25.09 -1.37
CA ARG A 6 -14.79 -23.67 -1.83
C ARG A 6 -14.53 -23.56 -3.33
N ASP A 7 -13.80 -24.51 -3.91
CA ASP A 7 -13.48 -24.52 -5.34
C ASP A 7 -14.68 -24.83 -6.24
N ARG A 8 -15.82 -25.26 -5.66
CA ARG A 8 -17.07 -25.52 -6.40
C ARG A 8 -17.98 -24.30 -6.57
N LEU A 9 -17.63 -23.15 -5.98
CA LEU A 9 -18.32 -21.88 -6.20
C LEU A 9 -17.59 -20.96 -7.19
N GLY A 10 -16.53 -21.46 -7.84
CA GLY A 10 -15.86 -20.75 -8.91
C GLY A 10 -16.55 -21.02 -10.24
N GLY A 11 -17.10 -19.98 -10.85
CA GLY A 11 -17.52 -20.02 -12.24
C GLY A 11 -16.32 -20.19 -13.19
N GLU A 12 -16.52 -19.86 -14.48
CA GLU A 12 -15.49 -19.93 -15.52
C GLU A 12 -14.09 -19.47 -15.06
N PRO A 13 -12.99 -19.98 -15.64
CA PRO A 13 -11.64 -19.50 -15.38
C PRO A 13 -11.60 -17.96 -15.41
N GLY A 14 -11.26 -17.33 -14.28
CA GLY A 14 -11.34 -15.88 -14.07
C GLY A 14 -12.52 -15.38 -13.19
N LYS A 15 -13.47 -16.25 -12.83
CA LYS A 15 -14.61 -15.98 -11.93
C LYS A 15 -14.54 -16.75 -10.59
N ALA A 16 -13.46 -17.49 -10.34
CA ALA A 16 -13.23 -18.12 -9.05
C ALA A 16 -12.89 -17.05 -7.98
N ILE A 17 -13.51 -17.16 -6.81
CA ILE A 17 -13.12 -16.35 -5.66
C ILE A 17 -11.66 -16.68 -5.34
N PRO A 18 -10.74 -15.70 -5.35
CA PRO A 18 -9.34 -15.96 -5.10
C PRO A 18 -9.15 -16.54 -3.70
N SER A 19 -8.21 -17.47 -3.58
CA SER A 19 -7.78 -17.98 -2.29
C SER A 19 -7.11 -16.86 -1.47
N LEU A 20 -7.07 -17.03 -0.14
CA LEU A 20 -6.43 -16.05 0.74
C LEU A 20 -4.95 -15.84 0.37
N GLY A 21 -4.22 -16.91 0.04
CA GLY A 21 -2.82 -16.81 -0.38
C GLY A 21 -2.64 -16.07 -1.71
N GLU A 22 -3.60 -16.16 -2.64
CA GLU A 22 -3.56 -15.36 -3.88
C GLU A 22 -3.82 -13.88 -3.60
N ILE A 23 -4.70 -13.55 -2.63
CA ILE A 23 -4.93 -12.16 -2.21
C ILE A 23 -3.68 -11.61 -1.52
N GLU A 24 -3.11 -12.35 -0.56
CA GLU A 24 -1.89 -11.97 0.16
C GLU A 24 -0.72 -11.73 -0.82
N GLY A 25 -0.52 -12.65 -1.77
CA GLY A 25 0.52 -12.50 -2.79
C GLY A 25 0.34 -11.25 -3.64
N ARG A 26 -0.89 -10.91 -4.03
CA ARG A 26 -1.17 -9.66 -4.76
C ARG A 26 -0.93 -8.43 -3.90
N MET A 27 -1.32 -8.45 -2.63
CA MET A 27 -1.10 -7.34 -1.70
C MET A 27 0.40 -7.08 -1.47
N MET A 28 1.20 -8.13 -1.27
CA MET A 28 2.66 -8.00 -1.10
C MET A 28 3.33 -7.34 -2.32
N ILE A 29 2.94 -7.74 -3.54
CA ILE A 29 3.50 -7.14 -4.76
C ILE A 29 3.07 -5.68 -4.90
N LEU A 30 1.81 -5.36 -4.60
CA LEU A 30 1.33 -3.97 -4.62
C LEU A 30 2.06 -3.10 -3.59
N GLU A 31 2.30 -3.63 -2.39
CA GLU A 31 3.06 -2.94 -1.34
C GLU A 31 4.50 -2.68 -1.80
N LEU A 32 5.20 -3.69 -2.31
CA LEU A 32 6.56 -3.55 -2.82
C LEU A 32 6.64 -2.48 -3.92
N VAL A 33 5.71 -2.51 -4.87
CA VAL A 33 5.65 -1.53 -5.98
C VAL A 33 5.35 -0.13 -5.44
N ALA A 34 4.37 0.00 -4.54
CA ALA A 34 3.97 1.28 -3.97
C ALA A 34 5.11 1.92 -3.17
N VAL A 35 5.74 1.18 -2.27
CA VAL A 35 6.89 1.65 -1.48
C VAL A 35 8.04 2.04 -2.41
N THR A 36 8.43 1.17 -3.36
CA THR A 36 9.54 1.46 -4.28
C THR A 36 9.29 2.72 -5.12
N ALA A 37 8.07 2.87 -5.65
CA ALA A 37 7.69 4.03 -6.46
C ALA A 37 7.64 5.31 -5.62
N LEU A 38 7.05 5.24 -4.43
CA LEU A 38 6.93 6.39 -3.52
C LEU A 38 8.29 6.82 -2.97
N THR A 39 9.15 5.88 -2.58
CA THR A 39 10.54 6.15 -2.17
C THR A 39 11.28 6.94 -3.25
N ARG A 40 11.17 6.51 -4.53
CA ARG A 40 11.78 7.25 -5.64
C ARG A 40 11.15 8.62 -5.85
N LEU A 41 9.82 8.72 -5.74
CA LEU A 41 9.11 9.98 -5.89
C LEU A 41 9.52 10.98 -4.82
N LEU A 42 9.58 10.57 -3.55
CA LEU A 42 9.99 11.42 -2.43
C LEU A 42 11.39 11.99 -2.63
N ARG A 43 12.32 11.20 -3.15
CA ARG A 43 13.70 11.64 -3.44
C ARG A 43 13.81 12.70 -4.54
N LEU A 44 12.78 12.88 -5.36
CA LEU A 44 12.72 13.93 -6.39
C LEU A 44 12.15 15.25 -5.87
N HIS A 45 11.59 15.26 -4.66
CA HIS A 45 10.89 16.40 -4.09
C HIS A 45 11.69 17.00 -2.93
N ASP A 46 11.57 18.31 -2.76
CA ASP A 46 12.09 19.01 -1.58
C ASP A 46 11.26 18.68 -0.31
N PRO A 47 11.72 19.05 0.90
CA PRO A 47 11.00 18.73 2.14
C PRO A 47 9.56 19.25 2.20
N GLN A 48 9.27 20.42 1.63
CA GLN A 48 7.92 21.00 1.62
C GLN A 48 7.02 20.23 0.66
N GLU A 49 7.52 19.93 -0.53
CA GLU A 49 6.82 19.12 -1.53
C GLU A 49 6.56 17.69 -1.03
N ARG A 50 7.52 17.07 -0.33
CA ARG A 50 7.36 15.77 0.33
C ARG A 50 6.21 15.81 1.35
N SER A 51 6.17 16.84 2.20
CA SER A 51 5.09 16.99 3.18
C SER A 51 3.72 17.11 2.52
N ALA A 52 3.62 17.95 1.48
CA ALA A 52 2.38 18.15 0.73
C ALA A 52 1.91 16.87 0.02
N LEU A 53 2.84 16.11 -0.58
CA LEU A 53 2.55 14.81 -1.21
C LEU A 53 2.00 13.82 -0.19
N MET A 54 2.61 13.74 0.99
CA MET A 54 2.19 12.81 2.05
C MET A 54 0.81 13.16 2.60
N GLU A 55 0.50 14.44 2.77
CA GLU A 55 -0.84 14.92 3.13
C GLU A 55 -1.87 14.58 2.04
N ALA A 56 -1.55 14.82 0.77
CA ALA A 56 -2.41 14.47 -0.35
C ALA A 56 -2.71 12.97 -0.42
N LEU A 57 -1.72 12.12 -0.16
CA LEU A 57 -1.87 10.67 -0.11
C LEU A 57 -2.77 10.23 1.05
N ARG A 58 -2.58 10.77 2.26
CA ARG A 58 -3.47 10.48 3.40
C ARG A 58 -4.92 10.85 3.09
N HIS A 59 -5.15 12.03 2.51
CA HIS A 59 -6.49 12.44 2.08
C HIS A 59 -7.08 11.55 0.98
N ALA A 60 -6.25 11.08 0.04
CA ALA A 60 -6.71 10.14 -0.99
C ALA A 60 -7.13 8.79 -0.37
N VAL A 61 -6.40 8.30 0.62
CA VAL A 61 -6.73 7.07 1.35
C VAL A 61 -8.05 7.20 2.12
N ASP A 62 -8.21 8.24 2.95
CA ASP A 62 -9.45 8.48 3.71
C ASP A 62 -10.67 8.54 2.78
N ARG A 63 -10.59 9.34 1.71
CA ARG A 63 -11.67 9.41 0.70
C ARG A 63 -11.96 8.05 0.10
N LYS A 64 -10.93 7.30 -0.29
CA LYS A 64 -11.12 5.99 -0.92
C LYS A 64 -11.78 4.97 0.01
N CYS A 65 -11.41 4.97 1.29
CA CYS A 65 -12.00 4.10 2.31
C CYS A 65 -13.47 4.45 2.56
N ARG A 66 -13.82 5.75 2.58
CA ARG A 66 -15.22 6.21 2.69
C ARG A 66 -16.04 5.82 1.47
N ASP A 67 -15.50 6.01 0.26
CA ASP A 67 -16.18 5.64 -1.00
C ASP A 67 -16.45 4.14 -1.10
N ALA A 68 -15.56 3.32 -0.54
CA ALA A 68 -15.70 1.87 -0.46
C ALA A 68 -16.74 1.40 0.58
N LYS A 69 -17.35 2.32 1.34
CA LYS A 69 -18.35 2.04 2.39
C LYS A 69 -17.85 1.03 3.43
N LEU A 70 -16.57 1.12 3.77
CA LEU A 70 -15.95 0.30 4.80
C LEU A 70 -16.57 0.62 6.18
N SER A 71 -16.53 -0.35 7.10
CA SER A 71 -16.91 -0.10 8.49
C SER A 71 -15.90 0.85 9.15
N GLY A 72 -16.30 1.54 10.23
CA GLY A 72 -15.37 2.43 10.93
C GLY A 72 -14.09 1.74 11.42
N ALA A 73 -14.19 0.46 11.81
CA ALA A 73 -13.04 -0.35 12.20
C ALA A 73 -12.12 -0.67 11.00
N ASP A 74 -12.71 -1.01 9.85
CA ASP A 74 -11.96 -1.29 8.63
C ASP A 74 -11.29 -0.03 8.07
N ILE A 75 -11.94 1.14 8.15
CA ILE A 75 -11.35 2.44 7.81
C ILE A 75 -10.13 2.70 8.69
N SER A 76 -10.27 2.60 10.02
CA SER A 76 -9.16 2.83 10.94
C SER A 76 -8.00 1.86 10.71
N SER A 77 -8.30 0.59 10.41
CA SER A 77 -7.27 -0.40 10.07
C SER A 77 -6.56 -0.05 8.76
N ALA A 78 -7.29 0.39 7.74
CA ALA A 78 -6.72 0.77 6.44
C ALA A 78 -5.89 2.06 6.52
N GLU A 79 -6.34 3.05 7.30
CA GLU A 79 -5.60 4.29 7.56
C GLU A 79 -4.28 4.00 8.28
N LYS A 80 -4.30 3.16 9.31
CA LYS A 80 -3.08 2.76 10.02
C LYS A 80 -2.08 2.07 9.10
N TYR A 81 -2.53 1.13 8.27
CA TYR A 81 -1.66 0.47 7.30
C TYR A 81 -1.10 1.45 6.27
N ALA A 82 -1.90 2.41 5.81
CA ALA A 82 -1.42 3.46 4.93
C ALA A 82 -0.34 4.33 5.60
N GLU A 83 -0.53 4.72 6.86
CA GLU A 83 0.49 5.46 7.63
C GLU A 83 1.81 4.68 7.74
N GLU A 84 1.75 3.37 8.02
CA GLU A 84 2.92 2.49 8.08
C GLU A 84 3.66 2.43 6.73
N LEU A 85 2.92 2.25 5.63
CA LEU A 85 3.49 2.20 4.27
C LEU A 85 4.13 3.53 3.88
N LEU A 86 3.45 4.63 4.13
CA LEU A 86 3.92 5.99 3.86
C LEU A 86 5.20 6.28 4.67
N LYS A 87 5.21 5.94 5.96
CA LYS A 87 6.38 6.08 6.84
C LYS A 87 7.56 5.25 6.34
N SER A 88 7.32 3.99 5.95
CA SER A 88 8.38 3.12 5.42
C SER A 88 9.01 3.68 4.14
N ALA A 89 8.21 4.20 3.21
CA ALA A 89 8.74 4.83 2.00
C ALA A 89 9.56 6.10 2.29
N GLN A 90 9.13 6.89 3.27
CA GLN A 90 9.87 8.07 3.71
C GLN A 90 11.22 7.70 4.35
N GLU A 91 11.24 6.74 5.28
CA GLU A 91 12.46 6.25 5.92
C GLU A 91 13.46 5.72 4.86
N GLN A 92 12.99 4.92 3.90
CA GLN A 92 13.83 4.44 2.81
C GLN A 92 14.38 5.56 1.93
N ALA A 93 13.60 6.62 1.69
CA ALA A 93 14.05 7.76 0.90
C ALA A 93 15.17 8.51 1.64
N GLU A 94 15.00 8.74 2.93
CA GLU A 94 15.98 9.38 3.82
C GLU A 94 17.28 8.56 3.91
N ASP A 95 17.18 7.24 4.10
CA ASP A 95 18.33 6.33 4.14
C ASP A 95 19.13 6.36 2.83
N LEU A 96 18.44 6.33 1.68
CA LEU A 96 19.09 6.36 0.37
C LEU A 96 19.75 7.71 0.07
N ASP A 97 19.15 8.81 0.53
CA ASP A 97 19.75 10.14 0.40
C ASP A 97 20.99 10.26 1.31
N ALA A 98 20.94 9.74 2.54
CA ALA A 98 22.09 9.72 3.45
C ALA A 98 23.29 8.92 2.88
N ILE A 99 23.04 7.77 2.26
CA ILE A 99 24.09 6.96 1.60
C ILE A 99 24.73 7.72 0.44
N ARG A 100 23.92 8.41 -0.38
CA ARG A 100 24.41 9.24 -1.49
C ARG A 100 25.31 10.36 -0.99
N ASP A 101 24.85 11.07 0.03
CA ASP A 101 25.55 12.25 0.57
C ASP A 101 26.86 11.85 1.28
N ALA A 102 26.93 10.65 1.88
CA ALA A 102 28.16 10.09 2.46
C ALA A 102 29.18 9.58 1.42
N SER A 103 28.75 9.39 0.16
CA SER A 103 29.60 8.89 -0.94
C SER A 103 30.18 10.01 -1.81
N THR A 104 29.89 11.28 -1.50
CA THR A 104 30.30 12.48 -2.26
C THR A 104 31.32 13.29 -1.48
#